data_AF-A0A9E2TTM2-F1
#
_entry.id   AF-A0A9E2TTM2-F1
#
_cell.length_a   1.000
_cell.length_b   1.000
_cell.length_c   1.000
_cell.angle_alpha   90.00
_cell.angle_beta   90.00
_cell.angle_gamma   90.00
#
_symmetry.space_group_name_H-M   'P 1'
#
loop_
_entity.id
_entity.type
_entity.pdbx_description
1 polymer ?
#
loop_
_entity_poly.entity_id
_entity_poly.type
_entity_poly.pdbx_seq_one_letter_code
_entity_poly.pdbx_strand_id
1 'polypeptide(L)'
;MANPNNVPLKKFRKFLTNEEGCKLIRTEGGHEIYARSDLNRSFPIQSHVDPVPRFIVDNARRWLLYNSPEEKKEFYKKIARL
;
A
#
# COMPACT_ATOMS: atom_id res chain seq x y z
N MET A 1 9.97 -9.62 -14.32
CA MET A 1 9.47 -8.45 -13.57
C MET A 1 8.17 -8.86 -12.89
N ALA A 2 8.02 -8.68 -11.58
CA ALA A 2 6.76 -9.00 -10.88
C ALA A 2 5.65 -8.14 -11.47
N ASN A 3 4.52 -8.74 -11.84
CA ASN A 3 3.39 -8.04 -12.45
C ASN A 3 2.53 -7.42 -11.33
N PRO A 4 2.56 -6.09 -11.11
CA PRO A 4 1.79 -5.44 -10.04
C PRO A 4 0.28 -5.38 -10.34
N ASN A 5 -0.19 -5.99 -11.42
CA ASN A 5 -1.57 -5.86 -11.89
C ASN A 5 -2.59 -6.65 -11.08
N ASN A 6 -2.18 -7.44 -10.08
CA ASN A 6 -3.11 -8.28 -9.32
C ASN A 6 -2.61 -8.50 -7.87
N VAL A 7 -2.46 -7.43 -7.09
CA VAL A 7 -2.06 -7.53 -5.67
C VAL A 7 -3.29 -7.86 -4.82
N PRO A 8 -3.37 -9.04 -4.17
CA PRO A 8 -4.49 -9.36 -3.29
C PRO A 8 -4.58 -8.38 -2.13
N LEU A 9 -5.80 -7.96 -1.76
CA LEU A 9 -6.04 -7.02 -0.67
C LEU A 9 -5.39 -7.48 0.63
N LYS A 10 -5.48 -8.78 0.94
CA LYS A 10 -4.85 -9.38 2.13
C LYS A 10 -3.32 -9.22 2.13
N LYS A 11 -2.66 -9.39 0.96
CA LYS A 11 -1.22 -9.19 0.84
C LYS A 11 -0.85 -7.73 0.99
N PHE A 12 -1.65 -6.83 0.40
CA PHE A 12 -1.41 -5.40 0.50
C PHE A 12 -1.58 -4.87 1.93
N ARG A 13 -2.59 -5.32 2.67
CA ARG A 13 -2.75 -5.01 4.10
C ARG A 13 -1.54 -5.47 4.92
N LYS A 14 -1.05 -6.70 4.68
CA LYS A 14 0.15 -7.22 5.34
C LYS A 14 1.39 -6.39 4.99
N PHE A 15 1.56 -6.01 3.73
CA PHE A 15 2.64 -5.13 3.31
C PHE A 15 2.61 -3.80 4.08
N LEU A 16 1.46 -3.12 4.10
CA LEU A 16 1.33 -1.83 4.79
C LEU A 16 1.62 -1.96 6.30
N THR A 17 1.14 -3.01 6.94
CA THR A 17 1.25 -3.17 8.41
C THR A 17 2.59 -3.75 8.85
N ASN A 18 3.02 -4.86 8.24
CA ASN A 18 4.17 -5.63 8.70
C ASN A 18 5.49 -5.14 8.08
N GLU A 19 5.50 -4.73 6.81
CA GLU A 19 6.74 -4.32 6.12
C GLU A 19 6.95 -2.82 6.20
N GLU A 20 5.89 -2.03 5.99
CA GLU A 20 5.99 -0.57 5.99
C GLU A 20 5.76 0.05 7.36
N GLY A 21 5.23 -0.68 8.34
CA GLY A 21 4.96 -0.18 9.70
C GLY A 21 3.79 0.81 9.80
N CYS A 22 2.89 0.83 8.80
CA CYS A 22 1.67 1.61 8.86
C CYS A 22 0.68 0.99 9.86
N LYS A 23 -0.11 1.83 10.52
CA LYS A 23 -1.20 1.42 11.40
C LYS A 23 -2.54 1.76 10.76
N LEU A 24 -3.48 0.83 10.84
CA LEU A 24 -4.87 1.10 10.54
C LEU A 24 -5.45 1.97 11.67
N ILE A 25 -5.90 3.18 11.33
CA ILE A 25 -6.42 4.15 12.32
C ILE A 25 -7.95 4.26 12.31
N ARG A 26 -8.59 3.95 11.18
CA ARG A 26 -10.05 4.01 11.02
C ARG A 26 -10.51 3.11 9.89
N THR A 27 -11.71 2.55 10.02
CA THR A 27 -12.45 1.90 8.94
C THR A 27 -13.82 2.52 8.84
N GLU A 28 -14.20 3.04 7.68
CA GLU A 28 -15.49 3.69 7.47
C GLU A 28 -15.88 3.65 6.00
N GLY A 29 -17.17 3.39 5.71
CA GLY A 29 -17.72 3.49 4.36
C GLY A 29 -16.97 2.66 3.31
N GLY A 30 -16.51 1.45 3.68
CA GLY A 30 -15.76 0.58 2.78
C GLY A 30 -14.32 1.01 2.52
N HIS A 31 -13.77 1.93 3.34
CA HIS A 31 -12.40 2.39 3.28
C HIS A 31 -11.67 2.11 4.60
N GLU A 32 -10.41 1.70 4.49
CA GLU A 32 -9.45 1.59 5.58
C GLU A 32 -8.44 2.72 5.48
N ILE A 33 -8.27 3.46 6.57
CA ILE A 33 -7.34 4.59 6.65
C ILE A 33 -6.07 4.15 7.37
N TYR A 34 -4.94 4.24 6.68
CA TYR A 34 -3.62 3.90 7.21
C TYR A 34 -2.79 5.15 7.47
N ALA A 35 -1.99 5.13 8.53
CA ALA A 35 -1.05 6.19 8.88
C ALA A 35 0.26 5.61 9.40
N ARG A 36 1.36 6.36 9.24
CA ARG A 36 2.69 6.06 9.80
C ARG A 36 3.27 7.36 10.36
N SER A 37 4.02 7.29 11.45
CA SER A 37 4.43 8.45 12.24
C SER A 37 5.31 9.46 11.50
N ASP A 38 6.05 9.01 10.49
CA ASP A 38 6.91 9.81 9.61
C ASP A 38 6.16 10.41 8.41
N LEU A 39 4.88 10.06 8.21
CA LEU A 39 4.08 10.54 7.09
C LEU A 39 3.23 11.74 7.51
N ASN A 40 3.27 12.79 6.69
CA ASN A 40 2.49 14.02 6.92
C ASN A 40 0.97 13.84 6.73
N ARG A 41 0.54 12.70 6.16
CA ARG A 41 -0.88 12.42 5.90
C ARG A 41 -1.18 10.94 5.99
N SER A 42 -2.34 10.61 6.54
CA SER A 42 -2.94 9.29 6.39
C SER A 42 -3.43 9.07 4.96
N PHE A 43 -3.65 7.82 4.58
CA PHE A 43 -4.16 7.49 3.27
C PHE A 43 -5.20 6.36 3.29
N PRO A 44 -6.27 6.46 2.48
CA PRO A 44 -7.29 5.44 2.41
C PRO A 44 -6.94 4.34 1.39
N ILE A 45 -7.35 3.11 1.69
CA ILE A 45 -7.46 2.02 0.73
C ILE A 45 -8.88 1.45 0.79
N GLN A 46 -9.39 0.92 -0.32
CA GLN A 46 -10.72 0.29 -0.32
C GLN A 46 -10.65 -1.08 0.35
N SER A 47 -11.53 -1.33 1.32
CA SER A 47 -11.54 -2.54 2.15
C SER A 47 -12.22 -3.75 1.52
N HIS A 48 -12.85 -3.54 0.35
CA HIS A 48 -13.74 -4.49 -0.31
C HIS A 48 -13.37 -4.76 -1.78
N VAL A 49 -12.40 -4.02 -2.34
CA VAL A 49 -11.94 -4.25 -3.71
C VAL A 49 -10.73 -5.18 -3.68
N ASP A 50 -10.90 -6.35 -4.27
CA ASP A 50 -9.87 -7.38 -4.41
C ASP A 50 -9.87 -7.89 -5.86
N PRO A 51 -8.74 -7.81 -6.59
CA PRO A 51 -7.43 -7.28 -6.18
C PRO A 51 -7.40 -5.77 -5.98
N VAL A 52 -6.40 -5.29 -5.24
CA VAL A 52 -6.16 -3.85 -5.09
C VAL A 52 -5.86 -3.24 -6.46
N PRO A 53 -6.61 -2.21 -6.89
CA PRO A 53 -6.38 -1.59 -8.19
C PRO A 53 -4.98 -0.98 -8.31
N ARG A 54 -4.37 -1.09 -9.48
CA ARG A 54 -2.99 -0.61 -9.73
C ARG A 54 -2.77 0.86 -9.34
N PHE A 55 -3.74 1.73 -9.57
CA PHE A 55 -3.63 3.15 -9.22
C PHE A 55 -3.60 3.38 -7.70
N ILE A 56 -4.27 2.53 -6.91
CA ILE A 56 -4.19 2.56 -5.44
C ILE A 56 -2.80 2.14 -4.99
N VAL A 57 -2.25 1.07 -5.56
CA VAL A 57 -0.88 0.61 -5.29
C VAL A 57 0.14 1.70 -5.64
N ASP A 58 -0.04 2.37 -6.79
CA ASP A 58 0.83 3.47 -7.23
C ASP A 58 0.71 4.73 -6.35
N ASN A 59 -0.49 5.01 -5.83
CA ASN A 59 -0.71 6.12 -4.91
C ASN A 59 -0.12 5.82 -3.52
N ALA A 60 -0.28 4.60 -3.03
CA ALA A 60 0.34 4.17 -1.77
C ALA A 60 1.86 4.30 -1.81
N ARG A 61 2.50 3.91 -2.91
CA ARG A 61 3.93 4.14 -3.14
C ARG A 61 4.33 5.61 -2.94
N ARG A 62 3.55 6.55 -3.51
CA ARG A 62 3.80 7.99 -3.38
C ARG A 62 3.57 8.49 -1.96
N TRP A 63 2.57 7.96 -1.26
CA TRP A 63 2.30 8.29 0.14
C TRP A 63 3.36 7.76 1.09
N LEU A 64 3.91 6.59 0.79
CA LEU A 64 5.02 5.96 1.50
C LEU A 64 6.39 6.52 1.10
N LEU A 65 6.43 7.61 0.32
CA LEU A 65 7.62 8.37 -0.06
C LEU A 65 8.62 7.63 -0.99
N TYR A 66 8.22 6.54 -1.63
CA TYR A 66 9.01 5.89 -2.67
C TYR A 66 8.92 6.69 -3.97
N ASN A 67 9.77 7.69 -4.18
CA ASN A 67 9.64 8.67 -5.26
C ASN A 67 10.62 8.44 -6.42
N SER A 68 11.80 7.85 -6.17
CA SER A 68 12.79 7.56 -7.21
C SER A 68 12.46 6.29 -8.01
N PRO A 69 13.03 6.11 -9.21
CA PRO A 69 12.90 4.87 -9.98
C PRO A 69 13.40 3.62 -9.22
N GLU A 70 14.45 3.77 -8.43
CA GLU A 70 15.08 2.72 -7.62
C GLU A 70 14.15 2.31 -6.46
N GLU A 71 13.65 3.29 -5.73
CA GLU A 71 12.66 3.11 -4.66
C GLU A 71 11.38 2.46 -5.21
N LYS A 72 10.91 2.91 -6.38
CA LYS A 72 9.75 2.30 -7.04
C LYS A 72 9.99 0.82 -7.33
N LYS A 73 11.18 0.43 -7.81
CA LYS A 73 11.52 -0.98 -8.03
C LYS A 73 11.54 -1.76 -6.71
N GLU A 74 12.10 -1.17 -5.67
CA GLU A 74 12.16 -1.78 -4.33
C GLU A 74 10.76 -2.03 -3.77
N PHE A 75 9.87 -1.04 -3.85
CA PHE A 75 8.48 -1.13 -3.41
C PHE A 75 7.75 -2.33 -4.02
N TYR A 76 7.76 -2.47 -5.35
CA TYR A 76 7.11 -3.63 -5.98
C TYR A 76 7.82 -4.94 -5.67
N LYS A 77 9.14 -4.92 -5.47
CA LYS A 77 9.89 -6.10 -5.05
C LYS A 77 9.48 -6.56 -3.66
N LYS A 78 9.23 -5.65 -2.72
CA LYS A 78 8.72 -5.95 -1.38
C LYS A 78 7.32 -6.58 -1.46
N ILE A 79 6.40 -5.96 -2.22
CA ILE A 79 5.04 -6.51 -2.42
C ILE A 79 5.08 -7.92 -3.04
N ALA A 80 5.98 -8.16 -4.01
CA ALA A 80 6.09 -9.45 -4.69
C ALA A 80 6.68 -10.58 -3.84
N ARG A 81 7.31 -10.27 -2.70
CA ARG A 81 7.93 -11.25 -1.79
C ARG A 81 6.96 -11.82 -0.75
N LEU A 82 5.78 -11.20 -0.60
CA LEU A 82 4.70 -11.60 0.31
C LEU A 82 3.70 -12.54 -0.37
#